data_AF-A0AA43DK09-F1
#
_entry.id   AF-A0AA43DK09-F1
#
_cell.length_a   1.000
_cell.length_b   1.000
_cell.length_c   1.000
_cell.angle_alpha   90.00
_cell.angle_beta   90.00
_cell.angle_gamma   90.00
#
_symmetry.space_group_name_H-M   'P 1'
#
loop_
_entity.id
_entity.type
_entity.pdbx_description
1 polymer ?
#
loop_
_entity_poly.entity_id
_entity_poly.type
_entity_poly.pdbx_seq_one_letter_code
_entity_poly.pdbx_strand_id
1 'polypeptide(L)'
;MPRVVDAEGVHLAAVLRAADFSRQRVLEVGCGEGRLTWGIAPLAASLLAVDPSPEDVNTARASGPSELRHKVRFQVARADEVEIEPQSVDLVFFSWSL
;
A
#
# COMPACT_ATOMS: atom_id res chain seq x y z
N MET A 1 10.58 17.02 -13.53
CA MET A 1 10.87 15.59 -13.79
C MET A 1 10.38 14.83 -12.57
N PRO A 2 9.61 13.74 -12.72
CA PRO A 2 9.20 12.94 -11.56
C PRO A 2 10.45 12.35 -10.90
N ARG A 3 10.52 12.46 -9.57
CA ARG A 3 11.63 11.93 -8.77
C ARG A 3 11.43 10.43 -8.63
N VAL A 4 12.39 9.62 -9.09
CA VAL A 4 12.38 8.18 -8.83
C VAL A 4 12.86 7.93 -7.40
N VAL A 5 11.93 7.63 -6.50
CA VAL A 5 12.21 7.26 -5.11
C VAL A 5 12.27 5.74 -5.07
N ASP A 6 13.44 5.15 -4.83
CA ASP A 6 13.71 3.69 -4.83
C ASP A 6 13.88 3.02 -6.21
N ALA A 7 14.76 3.58 -7.05
CA ALA A 7 15.08 3.02 -8.37
C ALA A 7 15.60 1.58 -8.32
N GLU A 8 16.29 1.20 -7.25
CA GLU A 8 16.89 -0.12 -7.04
C GLU A 8 15.94 -1.11 -6.33
N GLY A 9 14.75 -0.68 -5.92
CA GLY A 9 13.77 -1.53 -5.22
C GLY A 9 14.21 -2.00 -3.83
N VAL A 10 15.22 -1.36 -3.23
CA VAL A 10 15.80 -1.73 -1.94
C VAL A 10 14.77 -1.63 -0.83
N HIS A 11 13.91 -0.61 -0.88
CA HIS A 11 12.89 -0.42 0.15
C HIS A 11 11.81 -1.50 0.09
N LEU A 12 11.29 -1.79 -1.10
CA LEU A 12 10.33 -2.88 -1.28
C LEU A 12 10.92 -4.22 -0.82
N ALA A 13 12.18 -4.50 -1.20
CA ALA A 13 12.85 -5.72 -0.79
C ALA A 13 13.03 -5.81 0.74
N ALA A 14 13.27 -4.68 1.43
CA ALA A 14 13.35 -4.65 2.88
C ALA A 14 12.02 -4.97 3.54
N VAL A 15 10.92 -4.38 3.05
CA VAL A 15 9.55 -4.67 3.52
C VAL A 15 9.20 -6.14 3.34
N LEU A 16 9.45 -6.70 2.16
CA LEU A 16 9.18 -8.11 1.84
C LEU A 16 10.05 -9.11 2.64
N ARG A 17 11.19 -8.67 3.19
CA ARG A 17 11.98 -9.49 4.15
C ARG A 17 11.47 -9.39 5.57
N ALA A 18 10.81 -8.30 5.92
CA ALA A 18 10.35 -8.05 7.29
C ALA A 18 9.08 -8.84 7.63
N ALA A 19 8.26 -9.16 6.63
CA ALA A 19 7.03 -9.92 6.81
C ALA A 19 6.64 -10.70 5.55
N ASP A 20 5.87 -11.77 5.74
CA ASP A 20 5.26 -12.52 4.63
C ASP A 20 3.95 -11.86 4.21
N PHE A 21 3.81 -11.46 2.96
CA PHE A 21 2.57 -10.85 2.42
C PHE A 21 1.70 -11.86 1.67
N SER A 22 2.17 -13.11 1.51
CA SER A 22 1.51 -14.14 0.72
C SER A 22 0.11 -14.41 1.24
N ARG A 23 -0.90 -14.16 0.39
CA ARG A 23 -2.33 -14.41 0.69
C ARG A 23 -2.88 -13.67 1.91
N GLN A 24 -2.18 -12.66 2.41
CA GLN A 24 -2.66 -11.86 3.54
C GLN A 24 -3.64 -10.76 3.07
N ARG A 25 -4.60 -10.41 3.93
CA ARG A 25 -5.40 -9.18 3.82
C ARG A 25 -4.62 -8.07 4.51
N VAL A 26 -4.13 -7.11 3.74
CA VAL A 26 -3.12 -6.16 4.20
C VAL A 26 -3.69 -4.75 4.31
N LEU A 27 -3.34 -4.04 5.38
CA LEU A 27 -3.51 -2.60 5.52
C LEU A 27 -2.15 -1.90 5.42
N GLU A 28 -2.02 -0.99 4.47
CA GLU A 28 -0.88 -0.07 4.35
C GLU A 28 -1.27 1.31 4.85
N VAL A 29 -0.52 1.85 5.81
CA VAL A 29 -0.71 3.20 6.35
C VAL A 29 0.36 4.15 5.80
N GLY A 30 -0.10 5.21 5.12
CA GLY A 30 0.75 6.17 4.42
C GLY A 30 1.26 5.62 3.09
N CYS A 31 0.34 5.23 2.20
CA CYS A 31 0.71 4.59 0.93
C CYS A 31 1.36 5.54 -0.09
N GLY A 32 1.23 6.86 0.11
CA GLY A 32 1.65 7.87 -0.87
C GLY A 32 1.14 7.54 -2.28
N GLU A 33 2.03 7.68 -3.27
CA GLU A 33 1.77 7.39 -4.68
C GLU A 33 1.69 5.87 -5.02
N GLY A 34 1.58 4.99 -4.02
CA GLY A 34 1.33 3.56 -4.18
C GLY A 34 2.56 2.71 -4.50
N ARG A 35 3.77 3.24 -4.32
CA ARG A 35 5.03 2.57 -4.70
C ARG A 35 5.18 1.19 -4.08
N LEU A 36 4.95 1.07 -2.77
CA LEU A 36 5.02 -0.22 -2.08
C LEU A 36 3.74 -1.03 -2.32
N THR A 37 2.58 -0.37 -2.30
CA THR A 37 1.27 -0.99 -2.57
C THR A 37 1.31 -1.86 -3.82
N TRP A 38 1.79 -1.32 -4.94
CA TRP A 38 1.83 -2.04 -6.21
C TRP A 38 2.89 -3.15 -6.26
N GLY A 39 3.99 -3.00 -5.52
CA GLY A 39 4.99 -4.05 -5.37
C GLY A 39 4.50 -5.25 -4.54
N ILE A 40 3.60 -5.00 -3.59
CA ILE A 40 3.05 -6.00 -2.66
C ILE A 40 1.80 -6.67 -3.24
N ALA A 41 0.99 -5.94 -4.02
CA ALA A 41 -0.29 -6.41 -4.58
C ALA A 41 -0.27 -7.79 -5.28
N PRO A 42 0.79 -8.20 -6.01
CA PRO A 42 0.85 -9.53 -6.58
C PRO A 42 0.79 -10.66 -5.53
N LEU A 43 1.38 -10.44 -4.35
CA LEU A 43 1.54 -11.43 -3.28
C LEU A 43 0.33 -11.50 -2.35
N ALA A 44 -0.27 -10.34 -2.05
CA ALA A 44 -1.39 -10.22 -1.13
C ALA A 44 -2.69 -10.86 -1.67
N ALA A 45 -3.57 -11.24 -0.75
CA ALA A 45 -4.96 -11.57 -1.07
C ALA A 45 -5.75 -10.30 -1.39
N SER A 46 -5.60 -9.26 -0.56
CA SER A 46 -6.15 -7.92 -0.78
C SER A 46 -5.33 -6.86 -0.05
N LEU A 47 -5.41 -5.63 -0.52
CA LEU A 47 -4.77 -4.45 0.07
C LEU A 47 -5.80 -3.34 0.27
N LEU A 48 -5.86 -2.81 1.48
CA LEU A 48 -6.39 -1.49 1.77
C LEU A 48 -5.20 -0.56 1.99
N ALA A 49 -5.04 0.44 1.14
CA ALA A 49 -3.94 1.40 1.20
C ALA A 49 -4.52 2.78 1.52
N VAL A 50 -4.03 3.39 2.60
CA VAL A 50 -4.55 4.69 3.07
C VAL A 50 -3.46 5.75 3.10
N ASP A 51 -3.83 6.98 2.78
CA ASP A 51 -2.98 8.14 2.92
C ASP A 51 -3.87 9.39 3.12
N PRO A 52 -3.48 10.37 3.97
CA PRO A 52 -4.26 11.60 4.14
C PRO A 52 -4.24 12.51 2.90
N SER A 53 -3.30 12.35 1.98
CA SER A 53 -3.15 13.18 0.77
C SER A 53 -4.06 12.68 -0.36
N PRO A 54 -5.10 13.45 -0.76
CA PRO A 54 -5.95 13.06 -1.89
C PRO A 54 -5.18 13.01 -3.22
N GLU A 55 -4.17 13.87 -3.37
CA GLU A 55 -3.32 13.93 -4.56
C GLU A 55 -2.50 12.65 -4.72
N ASP A 56 -1.86 12.20 -3.65
CA ASP A 56 -1.05 10.97 -3.65
C ASP A 56 -1.92 9.76 -3.91
N VAL A 57 -3.09 9.66 -3.25
CA VAL A 57 -4.05 8.58 -3.47
C VAL A 57 -4.56 8.54 -4.92
N ASN A 58 -4.82 9.69 -5.52
CA ASN A 58 -5.25 9.74 -6.93
C ASN A 58 -4.13 9.30 -7.87
N THR A 59 -2.89 9.71 -7.60
CA THR A 59 -1.71 9.26 -8.34
C THR A 59 -1.51 7.75 -8.19
N ALA A 60 -1.64 7.22 -6.98
CA ALA A 60 -1.53 5.79 -6.68
C ALA A 60 -2.58 4.96 -7.43
N ARG A 61 -3.82 5.43 -7.46
CA ARG A 61 -4.90 4.81 -8.26
C ARG A 61 -4.55 4.83 -9.74
N ALA A 62 -3.91 5.87 -10.26
CA ALA A 62 -3.58 5.96 -11.68
C ALA A 62 -2.35 5.12 -12.09
N SER A 63 -1.38 4.91 -11.19
CA SER A 63 -0.05 4.34 -11.50
C SER A 63 0.01 2.81 -11.60
N GLY A 64 -1.02 2.09 -11.14
CA GLY A 64 -1.00 0.62 -11.05
C GLY A 64 -1.42 -0.17 -12.29
N PRO A 65 -0.93 -1.42 -12.45
CA PRO A 65 -1.37 -2.35 -13.50
C PRO A 65 -2.87 -2.66 -13.41
N SER A 66 -3.56 -2.71 -14.55
CA SER A 66 -5.00 -3.00 -14.63
C SER A 66 -5.37 -4.31 -13.94
N GLU A 67 -4.52 -5.32 -14.06
CA GLU A 67 -4.75 -6.68 -13.60
C GLU A 67 -4.78 -6.76 -12.07
N LEU A 68 -4.12 -5.84 -11.37
CA LEU A 68 -4.02 -5.83 -9.91
C LEU A 68 -5.05 -4.92 -9.24
N ARG A 69 -5.77 -4.08 -10.00
CA ARG A 69 -6.73 -3.12 -9.45
C ARG A 69 -7.84 -3.76 -8.62
N HIS A 70 -8.23 -5.00 -8.95
CA HIS A 70 -9.24 -5.73 -8.18
C HIS A 70 -8.77 -6.16 -6.78
N LYS A 71 -7.44 -6.21 -6.55
CA LYS A 71 -6.86 -6.56 -5.25
C LYS A 71 -6.63 -5.35 -4.35
N VAL A 72 -6.59 -4.14 -4.91
CA VAL A 72 -6.13 -2.94 -4.20
C VAL A 72 -7.27 -1.93 -4.09
N ARG A 73 -7.62 -1.56 -2.86
CA ARG A 73 -8.49 -0.43 -2.55
C ARG A 73 -7.64 0.68 -1.96
N PHE A 74 -7.75 1.88 -2.54
CA PHE A 74 -7.16 3.09 -1.97
C PHE A 74 -8.23 3.94 -1.28
N GLN A 75 -7.90 4.51 -0.13
CA GLN A 75 -8.76 5.40 0.63
C GLN A 75 -7.98 6.62 1.11
N VAL A 76 -8.60 7.80 1.01
CA VAL A 76 -8.07 9.02 1.60
C VAL A 76 -8.49 9.02 3.06
N ALA A 77 -7.54 8.82 3.98
CA ALA A 77 -7.79 8.78 5.41
C ALA A 77 -6.48 8.91 6.19
N ARG A 78 -6.54 9.51 7.37
CA ARG A 78 -5.48 9.36 8.37
C ARG A 78 -5.59 8.00 9.06
N ALA A 79 -4.49 7.53 9.65
CA ALA A 79 -4.45 6.24 10.34
C ALA A 79 -5.49 6.11 11.47
N ASP A 80 -5.75 7.20 12.18
CA ASP A 80 -6.71 7.32 13.28
C ASP A 80 -8.18 7.42 12.81
N GLU A 81 -8.42 7.53 11.50
CA GLU A 81 -9.75 7.62 10.87
C GLU A 81 -10.13 6.33 10.14
N VAL A 82 -9.22 5.34 10.07
CA VAL A 82 -9.48 4.09 9.35
C VAL A 82 -10.41 3.18 10.14
N GLU A 83 -11.63 3.03 9.64
CA GLU A 83 -12.60 2.07 10.15
C GLU A 83 -12.47 0.74 9.37
N ILE A 84 -12.12 -0.32 10.10
CA ILE A 84 -12.08 -1.69 9.58
C ILE A 84 -12.81 -2.63 10.54
N GLU A 85 -13.44 -3.65 9.99
CA GLU A 85 -14.07 -4.69 10.79
C GLU A 85 -13.01 -5.42 11.64
N PRO A 86 -13.30 -5.75 12.91
CA PRO A 86 -12.40 -6.55 13.72
C PRO A 86 -11.99 -7.85 13.01
N GLN A 87 -10.71 -8.21 13.09
CA GLN A 87 -10.16 -9.43 12.48
C GLN A 87 -10.30 -9.50 10.94
N SER A 88 -10.51 -8.37 10.26
CA SER A 88 -10.60 -8.29 8.80
C SER A 88 -9.26 -8.11 8.08
N VAL A 89 -8.20 -7.80 8.83
CA VAL A 89 -6.83 -7.57 8.33
C VAL A 89 -5.88 -8.52 9.06
N ASP A 90 -5.00 -9.16 8.30
CA ASP A 90 -4.01 -10.11 8.80
C ASP A 90 -2.66 -9.44 9.09
N LEU A 91 -2.34 -8.39 8.32
CA LEU A 91 -1.09 -7.64 8.44
C LEU A 91 -1.33 -6.13 8.24
N VAL A 92 -0.80 -5.34 9.17
CA VAL A 92 -0.73 -3.88 9.05
C VAL A 92 0.74 -3.50 8.92
N PHE A 93 1.09 -2.67 7.94
CA PHE A 93 2.42 -2.10 7.85
C PHE A 93 2.39 -0.61 7.51
N PHE A 94 3.48 0.06 7.84
CA PHE A 94 3.70 1.46 7.56
C PHE A 94 5.20 1.69 7.39
N SER A 95 5.59 2.61 6.51
CA SER A 95 6.99 2.92 6.26
C SER A 95 7.15 4.41 5.99
N TRP A 96 7.91 5.09 6.85
CA TRP A 96 8.15 6.54 6.77
C TRP A 96 6.87 7.40 6.75
N SER A 97 5.87 6.99 7.53
CA SER A 97 4.54 7.61 7.56
C SER A 97 4.04 8.01 8.95
N LEU A 98 4.92 7.98 9.97
CA LEU A 98 4.66 8.48 11.33
C LEU A 98 5.29 9.85 11.57
#